data_AF-A0A9C7VYG2-F1
#
_entry.id   AF-A0A9C7VYG2-F1
#
_cell.length_a   1.000
_cell.length_b   1.000
_cell.length_c   1.000
_cell.angle_alpha   90.00
_cell.angle_beta   90.00
_cell.angle_gamma   90.00
#
_symmetry.space_group_name_H-M   'P 1'
#
loop_
_entity.id
_entity.type
_entity.pdbx_description
1 polymer ?
#
loop_
_entity_poly.entity_id
_entity_poly.type
_entity_poly.pdbx_seq_one_letter_code
_entity_poly.pdbx_strand_id
1 'polypeptide(L)' 'MGLRDLFKPRQDKFLKLLIGQASKTLEGMEALEDYMKDGDEEAAKRVIRAEKEADELRRILIDELNRTFVTPFDRED' A
#
# COMPACT_ATOMS: atom_id res chain seq x y z
N MET A 1 22.51 1.99 -20.20
CA MET A 1 21.87 3.01 -19.35
C MET A 1 22.35 4.38 -19.81
N GLY A 2 21.45 5.23 -20.28
CA GLY A 2 21.82 6.49 -20.94
C GLY A 2 21.64 7.71 -20.03
N LEU A 3 22.27 8.83 -20.40
CA LEU A 3 22.15 10.14 -19.74
C LEU A 3 20.69 10.59 -19.47
N ARG A 4 19.72 10.09 -20.25
CA ARG A 4 18.28 10.39 -20.06
C ARG A 4 17.67 9.75 -18.81
N ASP A 5 18.21 8.64 -18.31
CA ASP A 5 17.69 7.97 -17.12
C ASP A 5 18.10 8.71 -15.82
N LEU A 6 19.13 9.56 -15.86
CA LEU A 6 19.53 10.45 -14.75
C LEU A 6 18.55 11.60 -14.51
N PHE A 7 17.79 12.00 -15.53
CA PHE A 7 16.81 13.09 -15.45
C PHE A 7 15.37 12.58 -15.32
N LYS A 8 15.15 11.26 -15.26
CA LYS A 8 13.81 10.73 -14.97
C LYS A 8 13.46 11.09 -13.52
N PRO A 9 12.29 11.69 -13.28
CA PRO A 9 11.76 11.81 -11.92
C PRO A 9 11.75 10.41 -11.32
N ARG A 10 12.50 10.19 -10.24
CA ARG A 10 12.39 8.93 -9.49
C ARG A 10 10.93 8.84 -9.08
N GLN A 11 10.23 7.78 -9.51
CA GLN A 11 8.86 7.59 -9.06
C GLN A 11 8.85 7.62 -7.54
N ASP A 12 7.99 8.48 -7.00
CA ASP A 12 8.01 8.77 -5.59
C ASP A 12 7.68 7.50 -4.80
N LYS A 13 8.62 7.12 -3.92
CA LYS A 13 8.50 5.93 -3.08
C LYS A 13 7.25 6.02 -2.20
N PHE A 14 6.89 7.21 -1.74
CA PHE A 14 5.70 7.44 -0.92
C PHE A 14 4.42 7.18 -1.71
N LEU A 15 4.31 7.70 -2.94
CA LEU A 15 3.16 7.41 -3.81
C LEU A 15 3.02 5.92 -4.09
N LYS A 16 4.13 5.21 -4.31
CA LYS A 16 4.10 3.75 -4.50
C LYS A 16 3.59 3.02 -3.26
N LEU A 17 4.06 3.41 -2.08
CA LEU A 17 3.64 2.80 -0.82
C LEU A 17 2.14 3.07 -0.55
N LEU A 18 1.67 4.29 -0.80
CA LEU A 18 0.25 4.65 -0.70
C LEU A 18 -0.63 3.86 -1.68
N ILE A 19 -0.22 3.77 -2.96
CA ILE A 19 -0.93 2.96 -3.96
C ILE A 19 -0.95 1.48 -3.54
N GLY A 20 0.16 0.97 -3.02
CA GLY A 20 0.26 -0.40 -2.52
C GLY A 20 -0.71 -0.67 -1.37
N GLN A 21 -0.73 0.22 -0.37
CA GLN A 21 -1.64 0.12 0.76
C GLN A 21 -3.10 0.16 0.29
N ALA A 22 -3.47 1.12 -0.58
CA ALA A 22 -4.81 1.24 -1.13
C ALA A 22 -5.23 0.00 -1.94
N SER A 23 -4.31 -0.57 -2.72
CA SER A 23 -4.55 -1.80 -3.49
C SER A 23 -4.84 -2.99 -2.55
N LYS A 24 -4.12 -3.10 -1.44
CA LYS A 24 -4.36 -4.14 -0.43
C LYS A 24 -5.66 -3.94 0.34
N THR A 25 -6.02 -2.69 0.62
CA THR A 25 -7.34 -2.37 1.18
C THR A 25 -8.45 -2.78 0.23
N LEU A 26 -8.33 -2.49 -1.07
CA LEU A 26 -9.32 -2.92 -2.07
C LEU A 26 -9.44 -4.45 -2.12
N GLU A 27 -8.32 -5.17 -2.19
CA GLU A 27 -8.30 -6.64 -2.16
C GLU A 27 -9.01 -7.20 -0.92
N GLY A 28 -8.78 -6.59 0.25
CA GLY A 28 -9.47 -6.96 1.49
C GLY A 28 -10.97 -6.69 1.46
N MET A 29 -11.40 -5.59 0.84
CA MET A 29 -12.83 -5.27 0.69
C MET A 29 -13.53 -6.20 -0.30
N GLU A 30 -12.89 -6.56 -1.41
CA GLU A 30 -13.41 -7.56 -2.36
C GLU A 30 -13.53 -8.94 -1.69
N ALA A 31 -12.52 -9.35 -0.92
CA ALA A 31 -12.57 -10.59 -0.15
C ALA A 31 -13.67 -10.56 0.93
N LEU A 32 -13.93 -9.40 1.54
CA LEU A 32 -15.00 -9.23 2.51
C LEU A 32 -16.38 -9.33 1.84
N GLU A 33 -16.53 -8.70 0.67
CA GLU A 33 -17.75 -8.82 -0.13
C GLU A 33 -18.04 -10.29 -0.49
N ASP A 34 -17.02 -11.02 -0.93
CA ASP A 34 -17.12 -12.46 -1.20
C ASP A 34 -17.53 -13.25 0.04
N TYR A 35 -16.91 -12.96 1.19
CA TYR A 35 -17.25 -13.59 2.46
C TYR A 35 -18.71 -13.32 2.86
N MET A 36 -19.21 -12.10 2.64
CA MET A 36 -20.59 -11.73 2.98
C MET A 36 -21.66 -12.41 2.11
N LYS A 37 -21.29 -12.94 0.93
CA LYS A 37 -22.22 -13.67 0.05
C LYS A 37 -22.54 -15.05 0.61
N ASP A 38 -21.51 -15.84 0.89
CA ASP A 38 -21.67 -17.28 1.17
C ASP A 38 -21.03 -17.75 2.50
N GLY A 39 -20.36 -16.85 3.24
CA GLY A 39 -19.68 -17.19 4.50
C GLY A 39 -18.43 -18.05 4.33
N ASP A 40 -17.81 -18.04 3.15
CA ASP A 40 -16.67 -18.88 2.81
C ASP A 40 -15.44 -18.61 3.69
N GLU A 41 -14.91 -19.65 4.34
CA GLU A 41 -13.76 -19.55 5.24
C GLU A 41 -12.49 -19.12 4.48
N GLU A 42 -12.34 -19.46 3.20
CA GLU A 42 -11.20 -19.02 2.40
C GLU A 42 -11.27 -17.52 2.08
N ALA A 43 -12.47 -16.99 1.80
CA ALA A 43 -12.69 -15.54 1.71
C ALA A 43 -12.32 -14.84 3.03
N ALA A 44 -12.73 -15.38 4.18
CA ALA A 44 -12.34 -14.83 5.49
C ALA A 44 -10.80 -14.82 5.69
N LYS A 45 -10.11 -15.90 5.29
CA LYS A 45 -8.63 -15.96 5.33
C LYS A 45 -7.99 -14.93 4.40
N ARG A 46 -8.57 -14.67 3.23
CA ARG A 46 -8.13 -13.60 2.31
C ARG A 46 -8.26 -12.22 2.95
N VAL A 47 -9.38 -11.92 3.60
CA VAL A 47 -9.57 -10.65 4.34
C VAL A 47 -8.46 -10.45 5.37
N ILE A 48 -8.24 -11.44 6.22
CA ILE A 48 -7.21 -11.38 7.29
C ILE A 48 -5.81 -11.21 6.70
N ARG A 49 -5.52 -11.87 5.57
CA ARG A 49 -4.22 -11.73 4.90
C ARG A 49 -4.04 -10.33 4.32
N ALA A 50 -5.03 -9.82 3.60
CA ALA A 50 -4.99 -8.49 3.00
C ALA A 50 -4.82 -7.40 4.06
N GLU A 51 -5.47 -7.53 5.22
CA GLU A 51 -5.31 -6.64 6.36
C GLU A 51 -3.87 -6.60 6.87
N LYS A 52 -3.26 -7.77 7.14
CA LYS A 52 -1.87 -7.85 7.61
C LYS A 52 -0.88 -7.27 6.60
N GLU A 53 -1.09 -7.53 5.33
CA GLU A 53 -0.24 -6.99 4.27
C GLU A 53 -0.39 -5.47 4.13
N ALA A 54 -1.60 -4.94 4.27
CA ALA A 54 -1.84 -3.50 4.30
C ALA A 54 -1.19 -2.84 5.52
N ASP A 55 -1.23 -3.48 6.71
CA ASP A 55 -0.59 -2.97 7.91
C ASP A 55 0.94 -2.92 7.78
N GLU A 56 1.56 -3.94 7.17
CA GLU A 56 3.00 -3.93 6.92
C GLU A 56 3.39 -2.81 5.93
N LEU A 57 2.61 -2.59 4.87
CA LEU A 57 2.83 -1.47 3.95
C LEU A 57 2.73 -0.12 4.65
N ARG A 58 1.73 0.03 5.54
CA ARG A 58 1.57 1.23 6.38
C ARG A 58 2.78 1.40 7.31
N ARG A 59 3.25 0.33 7.96
CA ARG A 59 4.43 0.38 8.82
C ARG A 59 5.67 0.83 8.05
N ILE A 60 5.89 0.32 6.85
CA ILE A 60 7.00 0.73 5.96
C ILE A 60 6.85 2.21 5.60
N LEU A 61 5.65 2.66 5.21
CA LEU A 61 5.38 4.07 4.89
C LEU A 61 5.75 5.00 6.05
N ILE A 62 5.32 4.67 7.27
CA ILE A 62 5.62 5.46 8.47
C ILE A 62 7.11 5.48 8.79
N ASP A 63 7.82 4.35 8.67
CA ASP A 63 9.28 4.31 8.86
C ASP A 63 10.02 5.18 7.83
N GLU A 64 9.57 5.18 6.58
CA GLU A 64 10.12 6.03 5.52
C GLU A 64 9.85 7.52 5.77
N LEU A 65 8.64 7.88 6.23
CA LEU A 65 8.31 9.26 6.60
C LEU A 65 9.21 9.77 7.74
N ASN A 66 9.45 8.93 8.75
CA ASN A 66 10.31 9.27 9.88
C ASN A 66 11.78 9.44 9.49
N ARG A 67 12.26 8.73 8.46
CA ARG A 67 13.64 8.81 7.98
C ARG A 67 13.87 9.87 6.90
N THR A 68 12.81 10.54 6.45
CA THR A 68 12.87 11.46 5.32
C THR A 68 12.60 12.90 5.74
N PHE A 69 13.51 13.80 5.39
CA PHE A 69 13.40 15.23 5.70
C PHE A 69 12.47 15.99 4.74
N VAL A 70 12.43 15.62 3.45
CA VAL A 70 11.59 16.26 2.42
C VAL A 70 10.60 15.23 1.87
N THR A 71 9.30 15.52 2.00
CA THR A 71 8.21 14.71 1.44
C THR A 71 7.61 15.39 0.21
N PRO A 72 7.04 14.62 -0.74
CA PRO A 72 6.40 15.14 -1.96
C PRO A 72 5.06 15.86 -1.75
N PHE A 73 4.40 15.61 -0.62
CA PHE A 73 3.17 16.22 -0.14
C PHE A 73 3.33 16.53 1.35
N ASP A 74 2.33 17.18 1.96
CA ASP A 74 2.36 17.40 3.40
C ASP A 74 2.50 16.05 4.12
N ARG A 75 3.29 16.01 5.20
CA ARG A 75 3.55 14.79 5.94
C ARG A 75 2.30 14.32 6.70
N GLU A 76 1.44 15.26 7.08
CA GLU A 76 0.21 14.97 7.83
C GLU A 76 -0.95 14.53 6.94
N ASP A 77 -0.83 14.69 5.61
CA ASP A 77 -1.78 14.21 4.60
C ASP A 77 -1.64 12.69 4.37
#